data_AF-A0A2R2Z552-F1
#
_entry.id   AF-A0A2R2Z552-F1
#
_cell.length_a   1.000
_cell.length_b   1.000
_cell.length_c   1.000
_cell.angle_alpha   90.00
_cell.angle_beta   90.00
_cell.angle_gamma   90.00
#
_symmetry.space_group_name_H-M   'P 1'
#
loop_
_entity.id
_entity.type
_entity.pdbx_description
1 polymer ?
#
loop_
_entity_poly.entity_id
_entity_poly.type
_entity_poly.pdbx_seq_one_letter_code
_entity_poly.pdbx_strand_id
1 'polypeptide(L)'
;MKTGFFLFAACAALVAVQAQEATNSTVKYIDYSSLKKFTRAPRTKAPPTKETTIQQSSLSGSQEQQQEQIETPAPTRVPAPTRPNPRATKAPTPAPTPAPTPAPTPAPTPAPTPAPTPDPGPWEAKWIDHDQVKPFAQPEPVTISEKAAVKYKPQIHIVNGCHPYPAVNEAGETSGGLKTKGAPSAGCKGSGWGSQVYGRSTWVRGVWAIMYSWYFPKDSPSSGLGHRHDWEHVIVWIDNPDIENPKILAVTPSAHSGYSKQVPPKADCVDGTSVKVKYESKWPVNHALDSTSEGGDFQDLIMWDQLSENARRAMNGVGWGKANTPFNDGNFLPKLDKAWPF
;
A
#
# COMPACT_ATOMS: atom_id res chain seq x y z
N MET A 1 6.42 -58.68 -51.13
CA MET A 1 5.30 -59.27 -51.89
C MET A 1 3.99 -58.92 -51.19
N LYS A 2 3.04 -58.31 -51.92
CA LYS A 2 1.56 -58.29 -51.78
C LYS A 2 0.95 -57.92 -50.39
N THR A 3 0.49 -56.68 -50.18
CA THR A 3 -0.88 -56.14 -50.41
C THR A 3 -2.03 -56.85 -49.69
N GLY A 4 -2.82 -56.10 -48.88
CA GLY A 4 -4.25 -56.39 -48.75
C GLY A 4 -5.01 -55.94 -47.48
N PHE A 5 -5.59 -54.74 -47.54
CA PHE A 5 -6.97 -54.35 -47.12
C PHE A 5 -7.43 -54.31 -45.63
N PHE A 6 -7.59 -53.05 -45.16
CA PHE A 6 -8.74 -52.39 -44.50
C PHE A 6 -9.74 -53.17 -43.60
N LEU A 7 -9.93 -52.66 -42.38
CA LEU A 7 -11.26 -52.47 -41.77
C LEU A 7 -11.23 -51.24 -40.81
N PHE A 8 -12.14 -50.29 -41.04
CA PHE A 8 -12.48 -49.15 -40.17
C PHE A 8 -13.56 -49.59 -39.17
N ALA A 9 -13.51 -49.13 -37.91
CA ALA A 9 -14.63 -48.54 -37.15
C ALA A 9 -14.28 -48.35 -35.67
N ALA A 10 -14.75 -47.22 -35.14
CA ALA A 10 -14.47 -46.66 -33.82
C ALA A 10 -15.37 -47.25 -32.71
N CYS A 11 -14.92 -47.15 -31.44
CA CYS A 11 -15.58 -46.41 -30.34
C CYS A 11 -15.13 -46.89 -28.95
N ALA A 12 -15.15 -45.94 -28.02
CA ALA A 12 -15.28 -46.07 -26.56
C ALA A 12 -14.02 -46.29 -25.70
N ALA A 13 -13.50 -45.15 -25.24
CA ALA A 13 -13.37 -44.77 -23.82
C ALA A 13 -12.61 -45.69 -22.85
N LEU A 14 -11.43 -45.22 -22.41
CA LEU A 14 -10.97 -45.39 -21.03
C LEU A 14 -10.46 -44.04 -20.52
N VAL A 15 -11.19 -43.45 -19.56
CA VAL A 15 -10.75 -42.33 -18.73
C VAL A 15 -10.14 -42.94 -17.48
N ALA A 16 -8.84 -42.69 -17.24
CA ALA A 16 -8.18 -42.98 -15.98
C ALA A 16 -8.08 -41.68 -15.17
N VAL A 17 -8.88 -41.61 -14.10
CA VAL A 17 -8.85 -40.59 -13.06
C VAL A 17 -7.67 -40.89 -12.13
N GLN A 18 -6.78 -39.92 -11.92
CA GLN A 18 -5.98 -39.86 -10.70
C GLN A 18 -6.47 -38.69 -9.86
N ALA A 19 -7.23 -39.04 -8.83
CA ALA A 19 -7.52 -38.20 -7.68
C ALA A 19 -6.39 -38.39 -6.67
N GLN A 20 -5.78 -37.30 -6.22
CA GLN A 20 -4.91 -37.33 -5.04
C GLN A 20 -5.34 -36.21 -4.08
N GLU A 21 -5.98 -36.69 -3.02
CA GLU A 21 -6.02 -36.22 -1.65
C GLU A 21 -6.28 -34.73 -1.35
N ALA A 22 -7.50 -34.52 -0.84
CA ALA A 22 -7.89 -33.38 -0.04
C ALA A 22 -7.13 -33.33 1.29
N THR A 23 -6.59 -32.16 1.62
CA THR A 23 -6.48 -31.70 3.01
C THR A 23 -7.27 -30.41 3.15
N ASN A 24 -8.41 -30.55 3.83
CA ASN A 24 -9.36 -29.54 4.21
C ASN A 24 -8.76 -28.63 5.30
N SER A 25 -8.21 -27.47 4.93
CA SER A 25 -7.92 -26.38 5.88
C SER A 25 -9.11 -25.44 5.91
N THR A 26 -10.05 -25.72 6.82
CA THR A 26 -11.13 -24.80 7.15
C THR A 26 -10.53 -23.54 7.79
N VAL A 27 -10.32 -22.48 7.02
CA VAL A 27 -10.04 -21.15 7.56
C VAL A 27 -11.31 -20.66 8.25
N LYS A 28 -11.34 -20.76 9.58
CA LYS A 28 -12.38 -20.15 10.40
C LYS A 28 -12.18 -18.63 10.33
N TYR A 29 -13.09 -17.94 9.63
CA TYR A 29 -13.26 -16.50 9.81
C TYR A 29 -13.50 -16.20 11.30
N ILE A 30 -12.66 -15.36 11.89
CA ILE A 30 -12.91 -14.80 13.22
C ILE A 30 -13.92 -13.66 13.02
N ASP A 31 -15.14 -13.87 13.48
CA ASP A 31 -16.17 -12.84 13.52
C ASP A 31 -15.90 -11.86 14.67
N TYR A 32 -15.32 -10.70 14.33
CA TYR A 32 -15.05 -9.60 15.26
C TYR A 32 -16.30 -8.77 15.62
N SER A 33 -17.49 -9.08 15.08
CA SER A 33 -18.72 -8.35 15.41
C SER A 33 -19.08 -8.43 16.90
N SER A 34 -18.55 -9.42 17.61
CA SER A 34 -18.75 -9.64 19.05
C SER A 34 -17.84 -8.79 19.97
N LEU A 35 -16.75 -8.17 19.47
CA LEU A 35 -15.87 -7.31 20.28
C LEU A 35 -16.51 -5.98 20.70
N LYS A 36 -17.64 -5.59 20.10
CA LYS A 36 -18.38 -4.37 20.48
C LYS A 36 -18.99 -4.42 21.88
N LYS A 37 -18.96 -5.57 22.58
CA LYS A 37 -19.48 -5.70 23.94
C LYS A 37 -18.46 -5.44 25.05
N PHE A 38 -17.17 -5.26 24.72
CA PHE A 38 -16.09 -5.04 25.70
C PHE A 38 -15.37 -3.70 25.44
N THR A 39 -16.10 -2.59 25.56
CA THR A 39 -15.48 -1.26 25.77
C THR A 39 -16.52 -0.35 26.42
N ARG A 40 -16.69 -0.50 27.73
CA ARG A 40 -17.43 0.46 28.55
C ARG A 40 -16.40 1.50 29.02
N ALA A 41 -16.38 2.66 28.36
CA ALA A 41 -15.58 3.80 28.78
C ALA A 41 -15.95 4.24 30.22
N PRO A 42 -14.99 4.65 31.06
CA PRO A 42 -15.30 5.29 32.33
C PRO A 42 -15.98 6.64 32.05
N ARG A 43 -17.18 6.84 32.61
CA ARG A 43 -17.83 8.15 32.65
C ARG A 43 -17.20 8.97 33.77
N THR A 44 -16.52 10.04 33.43
CA THR A 44 -16.31 11.19 34.32
C THR A 44 -16.99 12.42 33.71
N LYS A 45 -18.03 12.89 34.41
CA LYS A 45 -18.71 14.16 34.12
C LYS A 45 -17.78 15.31 34.48
N ALA A 46 -17.58 16.26 33.58
CA ALA A 46 -17.19 17.62 33.92
C ALA A 46 -18.15 18.61 33.22
N PRO A 47 -18.53 19.73 33.86
CA PRO A 47 -19.55 20.65 33.36
C PRO A 47 -18.99 21.66 32.34
N PRO A 48 -19.83 22.39 31.60
CA PRO A 48 -19.39 23.29 30.54
C PRO A 48 -19.05 24.68 31.09
N THR A 49 -17.92 25.25 30.66
CA THR A 49 -17.56 26.66 30.94
C THR A 49 -17.50 27.44 29.63
N LYS A 50 -18.15 28.60 29.65
CA LYS A 50 -18.39 29.53 28.56
C LYS A 50 -17.10 30.23 28.08
N GLU A 51 -17.13 30.62 26.80
CA GLU A 51 -16.18 31.51 26.13
C GLU A 51 -16.03 32.86 26.83
N THR A 52 -14.79 33.37 26.90
CA THR A 52 -14.50 34.82 26.94
C THR A 52 -13.14 35.07 26.29
N THR A 53 -13.18 35.79 25.18
CA THR A 53 -12.06 36.42 24.47
C THR A 53 -11.40 37.49 25.35
N ILE A 54 -10.10 37.37 25.62
CA ILE A 54 -9.25 38.53 26.01
C ILE A 54 -7.89 38.43 25.31
N GLN A 55 -7.51 39.57 24.74
CA GLN A 55 -6.27 39.89 24.04
C GLN A 55 -5.02 39.68 24.91
N GLN A 56 -3.95 39.17 24.31
CA GLN A 56 -2.63 39.10 24.94
C GLN A 56 -1.79 40.31 24.50
N SER A 57 -1.63 41.26 25.42
CA SER A 57 -0.57 42.27 25.40
C SER A 57 0.61 41.81 26.28
N SER A 58 1.78 42.30 25.90
CA SER A 58 3.11 42.12 26.45
C SER A 58 3.23 42.10 27.98
N LEU A 59 4.01 41.14 28.50
CA LEU A 59 4.67 41.23 29.81
C LEU A 59 6.09 40.68 29.70
N SER A 60 7.05 41.59 29.80
CA SER A 60 8.46 41.35 30.12
C SER A 60 8.58 40.98 31.60
N GLY A 61 9.25 39.87 31.89
CA GLY A 61 9.58 39.43 33.25
C GLY A 61 10.93 38.72 33.25
N SER A 62 11.94 39.42 33.74
CA SER A 62 13.28 38.95 34.04
C SER A 62 13.27 37.79 35.05
N GLN A 63 14.03 36.73 34.76
CA GLN A 63 14.45 35.76 35.76
C GLN A 63 15.95 35.86 36.02
N GLU A 64 16.25 35.90 37.31
CA GLU A 64 17.54 36.05 37.95
C GLU A 64 18.47 34.87 37.69
N GLN A 65 19.75 35.21 37.56
CA GLN A 65 20.88 34.30 37.55
C GLN A 65 21.14 33.80 38.98
N GLN A 66 21.15 32.47 39.16
CA GLN A 66 21.96 31.85 40.19
C GLN A 66 23.07 31.07 39.50
N GLN A 67 24.30 31.53 39.75
CA GLN A 67 25.53 31.00 39.20
C GLN A 67 26.10 30.03 40.23
N GLU A 68 25.96 28.73 39.97
CA GLU A 68 26.57 27.67 40.76
C GLU A 68 28.00 27.44 40.26
N GLN A 69 28.94 27.67 41.17
CA GLN A 69 30.38 27.65 40.98
C GLN A 69 30.86 26.19 40.95
N ILE A 70 31.06 25.64 39.74
CA ILE A 70 31.68 24.31 39.56
C ILE A 70 33.19 24.52 39.41
N GLU A 71 33.94 24.03 40.40
CA GLU A 71 35.40 24.02 40.42
C GLU A 71 35.97 23.09 39.33
N THR A 72 36.76 23.67 38.43
CA THR A 72 37.53 22.97 37.39
C THR A 72 38.73 22.26 38.01
N PRO A 73 38.91 20.93 37.84
CA PRO A 73 40.16 20.28 38.23
C PRO A 73 41.30 20.61 37.26
N ALA A 74 42.50 20.73 37.81
CA ALA A 74 43.75 21.06 37.13
C ALA A 74 44.09 20.11 35.96
N PRO A 75 44.82 20.60 34.93
CA PRO A 75 45.17 19.80 33.77
C PRO A 75 46.20 18.73 34.13
N THR A 76 45.82 17.47 34.00
CA THR A 76 46.75 16.33 34.03
C THR A 76 47.75 16.46 32.90
N ARG A 77 49.04 16.60 33.25
CA ARG A 77 50.18 16.57 32.32
C ARG A 77 50.18 15.23 31.58
N VAL A 78 49.81 15.25 30.30
CA VAL A 78 50.00 14.12 29.38
C VAL A 78 51.50 14.00 29.10
N PRO A 79 52.12 12.81 29.29
CA PRO A 79 53.52 12.59 28.96
C PRO A 79 53.78 12.81 27.45
N ALA A 80 54.90 13.46 27.15
CA ALA A 80 55.36 13.68 25.78
C ALA A 80 55.48 12.35 25.01
N PRO A 81 55.07 12.30 23.73
CA PRO A 81 55.19 11.09 22.94
C PRO A 81 56.67 10.76 22.71
N THR A 82 57.12 9.62 23.24
CA THR A 82 58.41 9.03 22.88
C THR A 82 58.41 8.73 21.39
N ARG A 83 59.31 9.40 20.66
CA ARG A 83 59.54 9.26 19.22
C ARG A 83 59.76 7.77 18.86
N PRO A 84 58.93 7.16 18.00
CA PRO A 84 59.16 5.81 17.54
C PRO A 84 60.48 5.71 16.78
N ASN A 85 61.25 4.66 17.08
CA ASN A 85 62.51 4.32 16.45
C ASN A 85 62.35 4.20 14.91
N PRO A 86 63.10 4.94 14.07
CA PRO A 86 62.91 4.97 12.61
C PRO A 86 63.32 3.70 11.84
N ARG A 87 63.65 2.58 12.52
CA ARG A 87 64.39 1.46 11.90
C ARG A 87 63.73 0.08 11.94
N ALA A 88 62.41 0.00 12.14
CA ALA A 88 61.69 -1.27 12.12
C ALA A 88 60.30 -1.16 11.45
N THR A 89 60.22 -0.56 10.28
CA THR A 89 58.99 -0.54 9.48
C THR A 89 58.97 -1.78 8.60
N LYS A 90 58.19 -2.80 8.98
CA LYS A 90 57.84 -3.88 8.05
C LYS A 90 57.09 -3.26 6.87
N ALA A 91 57.38 -3.72 5.65
CA ALA A 91 56.68 -3.27 4.44
C ALA A 91 55.15 -3.39 4.65
N PRO A 92 54.36 -2.39 4.21
CA PRO A 92 52.91 -2.47 4.32
C PRO A 92 52.40 -3.69 3.54
N THR A 93 51.59 -4.52 4.19
CA THR A 93 50.84 -5.59 3.53
C THR A 93 50.02 -4.96 2.40
N PRO A 94 50.06 -5.50 1.16
CA PRO A 94 49.25 -5.00 0.06
C PRO A 94 47.78 -4.96 0.48
N ALA A 95 47.10 -3.85 0.23
CA ALA A 95 45.66 -3.77 0.41
C ALA A 95 44.99 -4.86 -0.46
N PRO A 96 43.98 -5.59 0.05
CA PRO A 96 43.27 -6.57 -0.76
C PRO A 96 42.67 -5.87 -1.97
N THR A 97 42.92 -6.44 -3.15
CA THR A 97 42.33 -5.98 -4.40
C THR A 97 40.80 -5.93 -4.25
N PRO A 98 40.13 -4.81 -4.58
CA PRO A 98 38.68 -4.75 -4.56
C PRO A 98 38.11 -5.90 -5.40
N ALA A 99 37.18 -6.66 -4.82
CA ALA A 99 36.45 -7.66 -5.59
C ALA A 99 35.77 -6.97 -6.79
N PRO A 100 35.73 -7.60 -7.98
CA PRO A 100 35.09 -7.01 -9.14
C PRO A 100 33.62 -6.73 -8.81
N THR A 101 33.18 -5.49 -9.06
CA THR A 101 31.77 -5.12 -8.99
C THR A 101 30.98 -6.04 -9.94
N PRO A 102 29.97 -6.78 -9.45
CA PRO A 102 29.14 -7.60 -10.33
C PRO A 102 28.55 -6.74 -11.46
N ALA A 103 28.60 -7.25 -12.69
CA ALA A 103 27.96 -6.60 -13.81
C ALA A 103 26.45 -6.43 -13.53
N PRO A 104 25.81 -5.34 -14.00
CA PRO A 104 24.36 -5.16 -13.83
C PRO A 104 23.64 -6.36 -14.43
N THR A 105 22.78 -7.01 -13.65
CA THR A 105 21.93 -8.08 -14.13
C THR A 105 21.02 -7.49 -15.21
N PRO A 106 20.97 -8.07 -16.44
CA PRO A 106 20.04 -7.62 -17.46
C PRO A 106 18.61 -7.62 -16.92
N ALA A 107 17.83 -6.59 -17.28
CA ALA A 107 16.42 -6.59 -16.95
C ALA A 107 15.75 -7.86 -17.54
N PRO A 108 14.83 -8.51 -16.80
CA PRO A 108 14.14 -9.69 -17.29
C PRO A 108 13.41 -9.36 -18.60
N THR A 109 13.48 -10.27 -19.57
CA THR A 109 12.73 -10.14 -20.82
C THR A 109 11.23 -10.11 -20.51
N PRO A 110 10.46 -9.13 -21.03
CA PRO A 110 9.02 -9.09 -20.83
C PRO A 110 8.38 -10.42 -21.25
N ALA A 111 7.47 -10.95 -20.44
CA ALA A 111 6.65 -12.09 -20.84
C ALA A 111 5.86 -11.74 -22.12
N PRO A 112 5.60 -12.71 -23.01
CA PRO A 112 4.82 -12.47 -24.21
C PRO A 112 3.43 -11.94 -23.84
N THR A 113 2.98 -10.88 -24.52
CA THR A 113 1.63 -10.34 -24.36
C THR A 113 0.63 -11.44 -24.73
N PRO A 114 -0.31 -11.80 -23.83
CA PRO A 114 -1.39 -12.72 -24.17
C PRO A 114 -2.15 -12.24 -25.41
N ALA A 115 -2.62 -13.17 -26.23
CA ALA A 115 -3.51 -12.83 -27.34
C ALA A 115 -4.75 -12.08 -26.81
N PRO A 116 -5.29 -11.09 -27.55
CA PRO A 116 -6.47 -10.35 -27.10
C PRO A 116 -7.61 -11.32 -26.80
N THR A 117 -8.12 -11.28 -25.58
CA THR A 117 -9.35 -11.98 -25.22
C THR A 117 -10.47 -11.51 -26.14
N PRO A 118 -11.27 -12.40 -26.75
CA PRO A 118 -12.44 -12.00 -27.53
C PRO A 118 -13.31 -11.02 -26.74
N ASP A 119 -13.87 -10.01 -27.41
CA ASP A 119 -14.79 -9.08 -26.76
C ASP A 119 -15.95 -9.86 -26.11
N PRO A 120 -16.11 -9.86 -24.77
CA PRO A 120 -17.22 -10.54 -24.08
C PRO A 120 -18.61 -9.97 -24.43
N GLY A 121 -18.68 -9.00 -25.33
CA GLY A 121 -19.91 -8.37 -25.76
C GLY A 121 -20.16 -7.06 -25.03
N PRO A 122 -21.37 -6.49 -25.15
CA PRO A 122 -21.70 -5.21 -24.55
C PRO A 122 -21.58 -5.32 -23.03
N TRP A 123 -20.87 -4.36 -22.43
CA TRP A 123 -20.86 -4.12 -21.00
C TRP A 123 -21.50 -2.76 -20.74
N GLU A 124 -22.38 -2.68 -19.75
CA GLU A 124 -23.01 -1.44 -19.31
C GLU A 124 -22.61 -1.14 -17.86
N ALA A 125 -22.29 0.12 -17.58
CA ALA A 125 -21.97 0.56 -16.24
C ALA A 125 -23.20 0.46 -15.33
N LYS A 126 -23.10 -0.34 -14.26
CA LYS A 126 -24.15 -0.47 -13.25
C LYS A 126 -23.63 -0.05 -11.89
N TRP A 127 -24.27 0.97 -11.31
CA TRP A 127 -24.02 1.41 -9.94
C TRP A 127 -24.89 0.62 -8.97
N ILE A 128 -24.31 0.18 -7.86
CA ILE A 128 -25.01 -0.46 -6.74
C ILE A 128 -24.69 0.27 -5.44
N ASP A 129 -25.44 -0.01 -4.37
CA ASP A 129 -25.16 0.59 -3.07
C ASP A 129 -23.74 0.22 -2.59
N HIS A 130 -23.07 1.17 -1.92
CA HIS A 130 -21.64 1.04 -1.58
C HIS A 130 -21.33 -0.16 -0.67
N ASP A 131 -22.33 -0.63 0.07
CA ASP A 131 -22.25 -1.77 0.98
C ASP A 131 -22.73 -3.10 0.35
N GLN A 132 -23.11 -3.10 -0.94
CA GLN A 132 -23.51 -4.29 -1.69
C GLN A 132 -22.42 -4.79 -2.64
N VAL A 133 -21.35 -4.02 -2.84
CA VAL A 133 -20.20 -4.49 -3.63
C VAL A 133 -19.49 -5.60 -2.86
N LYS A 134 -19.47 -6.80 -3.44
CA LYS A 134 -18.70 -7.93 -2.92
C LYS A 134 -17.24 -7.80 -3.39
N PRO A 135 -16.24 -7.91 -2.48
CA PRO A 135 -14.83 -7.87 -2.85
C PRO A 135 -14.43 -9.14 -3.60
N PHE A 136 -13.32 -9.05 -4.33
CA PHE A 136 -12.56 -10.18 -4.80
C PHE A 136 -11.76 -10.75 -3.63
N ALA A 137 -11.80 -12.08 -3.47
CA ALA A 137 -10.85 -12.76 -2.60
C ALA A 137 -9.43 -12.59 -3.15
N GLN A 138 -8.43 -12.51 -2.26
CA GLN A 138 -7.04 -12.50 -2.69
C GLN A 138 -6.66 -13.87 -3.28
N PRO A 139 -6.33 -13.98 -4.57
CA PRO A 139 -5.89 -15.24 -5.15
C PRO A 139 -4.50 -15.65 -4.63
N GLU A 140 -4.18 -16.93 -4.69
CA GLU A 140 -2.81 -17.40 -4.47
C GLU A 140 -1.87 -16.83 -5.56
N PRO A 141 -0.74 -16.18 -5.19
CA PRO A 141 0.12 -15.51 -6.15
C PRO A 141 0.97 -16.50 -6.95
N VAL A 142 0.96 -16.40 -8.29
CA VAL A 142 1.64 -17.34 -9.18
C VAL A 142 2.93 -16.72 -9.76
N THR A 143 2.79 -15.55 -10.37
CA THR A 143 3.84 -14.83 -11.08
C THR A 143 4.77 -14.05 -10.12
N ILE A 144 5.92 -13.61 -10.62
CA ILE A 144 6.89 -12.78 -9.87
C ILE A 144 6.21 -11.49 -9.37
N SER A 145 5.44 -10.81 -10.23
CA SER A 145 4.75 -9.57 -9.89
C SER A 145 3.70 -9.76 -8.81
N GLU A 146 2.90 -10.83 -8.89
CA GLU A 146 1.88 -11.16 -7.89
C GLU A 146 2.50 -11.51 -6.54
N LYS A 147 3.57 -12.33 -6.53
CA LYS A 147 4.30 -12.70 -5.30
C LYS A 147 4.92 -11.48 -4.64
N ALA A 148 5.54 -10.60 -5.42
CA ALA A 148 6.07 -9.34 -4.91
C ALA A 148 4.94 -8.45 -4.34
N ALA A 149 3.81 -8.34 -5.04
CA ALA A 149 2.69 -7.52 -4.57
C ALA A 149 2.04 -8.04 -3.27
N VAL A 150 1.98 -9.37 -3.08
CA VAL A 150 1.55 -9.94 -1.80
C VAL A 150 2.60 -9.69 -0.70
N LYS A 151 3.89 -9.88 -1.00
CA LYS A 151 5.00 -9.68 -0.05
C LYS A 151 5.14 -8.23 0.45
N TYR A 152 4.97 -7.26 -0.43
CA TYR A 152 5.12 -5.82 -0.11
C TYR A 152 3.79 -5.11 0.18
N LYS A 153 2.74 -5.88 0.47
CA LYS A 153 1.41 -5.32 0.74
C LYS A 153 1.51 -4.32 1.90
N PRO A 154 1.00 -3.08 1.75
CA PRO A 154 1.07 -2.06 2.79
C PRO A 154 0.03 -2.32 3.89
N GLN A 155 0.33 -1.82 5.09
CA GLN A 155 -0.66 -1.61 6.14
C GLN A 155 -1.29 -0.23 5.96
N ILE A 156 -2.60 -0.11 6.13
CA ILE A 156 -3.29 1.18 6.17
C ILE A 156 -3.92 1.42 7.53
N HIS A 157 -3.52 2.51 8.17
CA HIS A 157 -4.07 3.00 9.43
C HIS A 157 -5.11 4.09 9.15
N ILE A 158 -6.38 3.86 9.53
CA ILE A 158 -7.45 4.84 9.32
C ILE A 158 -7.54 5.77 10.54
N VAL A 159 -7.00 6.98 10.44
CA VAL A 159 -7.03 7.98 11.52
C VAL A 159 -8.44 8.54 11.70
N ASN A 160 -9.08 8.89 10.58
CA ASN A 160 -10.45 9.36 10.52
C ASN A 160 -11.04 9.11 9.12
N GLY A 161 -12.32 9.44 8.95
CA GLY A 161 -13.03 9.22 7.69
C GLY A 161 -13.53 7.79 7.50
N CYS A 162 -13.61 7.38 6.24
CA CYS A 162 -14.09 6.06 5.87
C CYS A 162 -12.96 5.01 5.96
N HIS A 163 -13.36 3.77 6.23
CA HIS A 163 -12.50 2.61 5.95
C HIS A 163 -12.55 2.28 4.46
N PRO A 164 -11.59 1.50 3.92
CA PRO A 164 -11.64 1.08 2.53
C PRO A 164 -12.83 0.15 2.24
N TYR A 165 -13.39 0.27 1.03
CA TYR A 165 -14.49 -0.55 0.52
C TYR A 165 -14.10 -1.12 -0.85
N PRO A 166 -14.69 -2.26 -1.27
CA PRO A 166 -14.62 -2.67 -2.66
C PRO A 166 -15.35 -1.64 -3.55
N ALA A 167 -14.65 -1.20 -4.59
CA ALA A 167 -15.17 -0.25 -5.58
C ALA A 167 -15.95 -0.94 -6.70
N VAL A 168 -15.58 -2.19 -7.04
CA VAL A 168 -16.17 -2.99 -8.11
C VAL A 168 -16.21 -4.46 -7.72
N ASN A 169 -17.23 -5.19 -8.17
CA ASN A 169 -17.32 -6.65 -8.01
C ASN A 169 -16.96 -7.40 -9.30
N GLU A 170 -17.01 -8.74 -9.27
CA GLU A 170 -16.68 -9.60 -10.42
C GLU A 170 -17.55 -9.35 -11.66
N ALA A 171 -18.81 -8.95 -11.48
CA ALA A 171 -19.72 -8.63 -12.58
C ALA A 171 -19.43 -7.25 -13.23
N GLY A 172 -18.55 -6.44 -12.64
CA GLY A 172 -18.28 -5.07 -13.09
C GLY A 172 -19.29 -4.03 -12.55
N GLU A 173 -20.06 -4.37 -11.51
CA GLU A 173 -20.94 -3.42 -10.84
C GLU A 173 -20.13 -2.56 -9.87
N THR A 174 -20.33 -1.24 -9.89
CA THR A 174 -19.51 -0.27 -9.15
C THR A 174 -20.22 0.35 -7.96
N SER A 175 -19.46 0.65 -6.91
CA SER A 175 -19.97 1.30 -5.70
C SER A 175 -20.48 2.70 -5.99
N GLY A 176 -21.77 2.93 -5.74
CA GLY A 176 -22.42 4.24 -5.81
C GLY A 176 -21.90 5.24 -4.77
N GLY A 177 -21.06 4.82 -3.83
CA GLY A 177 -20.47 5.67 -2.81
C GLY A 177 -21.50 6.28 -1.85
N LEU A 178 -21.07 7.27 -1.07
CA LEU A 178 -21.91 7.97 -0.09
C LEU A 178 -21.98 9.47 -0.35
N LYS A 179 -23.10 10.07 0.04
CA LYS A 179 -23.21 11.54 0.16
C LYS A 179 -22.32 12.02 1.31
N THR A 180 -21.87 13.27 1.24
CA THR A 180 -21.05 13.92 2.28
C THR A 180 -21.82 14.34 3.54
N LYS A 181 -23.12 14.04 3.63
CA LYS A 181 -23.94 14.37 4.80
C LYS A 181 -23.60 13.47 5.99
N GLY A 182 -23.63 14.04 7.19
CA GLY A 182 -23.37 13.34 8.45
C GLY A 182 -21.88 13.33 8.80
N ALA A 183 -21.52 12.61 9.87
CA ALA A 183 -20.12 12.54 10.30
C ALA A 183 -19.21 12.00 9.16
N PRO A 184 -17.92 12.39 9.15
CA PRO A 184 -16.92 11.89 8.19
C PRO A 184 -16.95 10.38 7.94
N SER A 185 -17.13 9.59 9.00
CA SER A 185 -17.17 8.12 8.96
C SER A 185 -18.58 7.50 8.91
N ALA A 186 -19.63 8.33 8.89
CA ALA A 186 -21.01 7.84 8.93
C ALA A 186 -21.34 7.02 7.67
N GLY A 187 -21.75 5.77 7.87
CA GLY A 187 -22.10 4.81 6.81
C GLY A 187 -20.91 4.08 6.18
N CYS A 188 -19.67 4.37 6.58
CA CYS A 188 -18.46 3.85 5.92
C CYS A 188 -17.38 3.32 6.88
N LYS A 189 -17.78 2.63 7.96
CA LYS A 189 -16.84 2.00 8.92
C LYS A 189 -16.50 0.54 8.63
N GLY A 190 -16.84 0.06 7.44
CA GLY A 190 -16.63 -1.32 6.98
C GLY A 190 -17.88 -1.89 6.30
N SER A 191 -17.68 -2.61 5.19
CA SER A 191 -18.76 -3.31 4.49
C SER A 191 -19.10 -4.62 5.20
N GLY A 192 -20.36 -5.07 5.10
CA GLY A 192 -20.73 -6.43 5.51
C GLY A 192 -20.01 -7.52 4.71
N TRP A 193 -19.45 -7.16 3.54
CA TRP A 193 -18.68 -8.07 2.68
C TRP A 193 -17.17 -8.03 2.90
N GLY A 194 -16.66 -7.11 3.73
CA GLY A 194 -15.22 -6.93 3.97
C GLY A 194 -14.64 -5.66 3.34
N SER A 195 -13.35 -5.68 3.06
CA SER A 195 -12.57 -4.54 2.53
C SER A 195 -11.80 -4.99 1.28
N GLN A 196 -11.13 -4.06 0.59
CA GLN A 196 -10.30 -4.38 -0.58
C GLN A 196 -9.12 -3.43 -0.69
N VAL A 197 -7.99 -3.94 -1.18
CA VAL A 197 -6.91 -3.15 -1.78
C VAL A 197 -6.68 -3.62 -3.22
N TYR A 198 -6.48 -2.69 -4.14
CA TYR A 198 -6.21 -2.95 -5.55
C TYR A 198 -4.72 -2.78 -5.83
N GLY A 199 -4.13 -3.62 -6.68
CA GLY A 199 -2.72 -3.55 -7.02
C GLY A 199 -2.44 -3.44 -8.52
N ARG A 200 -1.42 -2.68 -8.93
CA ARG A 200 -0.88 -2.73 -10.29
C ARG A 200 0.61 -2.42 -10.26
N SER A 201 1.41 -3.17 -11.00
CA SER A 201 2.87 -3.09 -10.94
C SER A 201 3.52 -3.07 -12.32
N THR A 202 4.66 -2.40 -12.43
CA THR A 202 5.48 -2.41 -13.65
C THR A 202 6.91 -1.93 -13.36
N TRP A 203 7.82 -2.14 -14.31
CA TRP A 203 9.13 -1.50 -14.33
C TRP A 203 9.02 -0.03 -14.74
N VAL A 204 9.70 0.85 -14.00
CA VAL A 204 9.85 2.27 -14.33
C VAL A 204 11.31 2.65 -14.13
N ARG A 205 11.99 3.05 -15.22
CA ARG A 205 13.38 3.56 -15.18
C ARG A 205 14.35 2.64 -14.39
N GLY A 206 14.19 1.31 -14.53
CA GLY A 206 15.03 0.31 -13.87
C GLY A 206 14.69 0.01 -12.41
N VAL A 207 13.58 0.54 -11.89
CA VAL A 207 13.05 0.27 -10.54
C VAL A 207 11.66 -0.34 -10.67
N TRP A 208 11.32 -1.32 -9.84
CA TRP A 208 10.01 -1.95 -9.88
C TRP A 208 9.02 -1.19 -8.99
N ALA A 209 7.95 -0.71 -9.60
CA ALA A 209 6.87 0.02 -8.93
C ALA A 209 5.70 -0.91 -8.66
N ILE A 210 5.19 -0.91 -7.42
CA ILE A 210 3.93 -1.56 -7.05
C ILE A 210 3.00 -0.50 -6.48
N MET A 211 1.96 -0.13 -7.23
CA MET A 211 0.90 0.74 -6.76
C MET A 211 -0.16 -0.08 -6.03
N TYR A 212 -0.47 0.30 -4.80
CA TYR A 212 -1.60 -0.20 -4.03
C TYR A 212 -2.61 0.93 -3.87
N SER A 213 -3.88 0.66 -4.12
CA SER A 213 -4.93 1.69 -4.12
C SER A 213 -6.15 1.24 -3.34
N TRP A 214 -6.74 2.19 -2.62
CA TRP A 214 -7.94 2.00 -1.82
C TRP A 214 -9.04 2.94 -2.29
N TYR A 215 -10.26 2.41 -2.31
CA TYR A 215 -11.46 3.18 -2.54
C TYR A 215 -12.17 3.45 -1.23
N PHE A 216 -12.68 4.67 -1.08
CA PHE A 216 -13.53 5.04 0.03
C PHE A 216 -14.87 5.56 -0.50
N PRO A 217 -16.02 5.21 0.12
CA PRO A 217 -17.33 5.64 -0.39
C PRO A 217 -17.52 7.16 -0.47
N LYS A 218 -16.82 7.92 0.38
CA LYS A 218 -16.78 9.39 0.38
C LYS A 218 -15.47 9.88 1.00
N ASP A 219 -15.06 11.07 0.60
CA ASP A 219 -14.05 11.89 1.28
C ASP A 219 -14.78 13.07 1.90
N SER A 220 -14.84 13.15 3.22
CA SER A 220 -15.62 14.17 3.91
C SER A 220 -14.91 14.63 5.19
N PRO A 221 -14.19 15.77 5.16
CA PRO A 221 -13.48 16.29 6.34
C PRO A 221 -14.46 16.81 7.42
N SER A 222 -15.67 17.20 7.01
CA SER A 222 -16.77 17.61 7.89
C SER A 222 -18.11 17.45 7.17
N SER A 223 -19.21 17.37 7.92
CA SER A 223 -20.55 17.13 7.37
C SER A 223 -20.91 18.15 6.29
N GLY A 224 -21.24 17.66 5.11
CA GLY A 224 -21.61 18.46 3.93
C GLY A 224 -20.43 18.90 3.07
N LEU A 225 -19.19 18.81 3.56
CA LEU A 225 -17.98 19.13 2.83
C LEU A 225 -17.33 17.88 2.22
N GLY A 226 -16.47 18.09 1.23
CA GLY A 226 -15.75 17.05 0.50
C GLY A 226 -16.49 16.55 -0.76
N HIS A 227 -16.44 15.25 -1.02
CA HIS A 227 -17.09 14.63 -2.18
C HIS A 227 -17.50 13.17 -1.95
N ARG A 228 -18.46 12.73 -2.77
CA ARG A 228 -18.75 11.32 -2.98
C ARG A 228 -17.55 10.68 -3.69
N HIS A 229 -17.22 9.47 -3.26
CA HIS A 229 -16.05 8.71 -3.69
C HIS A 229 -14.73 9.33 -3.23
N ASP A 230 -13.78 8.44 -2.98
CA ASP A 230 -12.39 8.77 -2.84
C ASP A 230 -11.54 7.62 -3.38
N TRP A 231 -10.37 7.98 -3.89
CA TRP A 231 -9.37 7.04 -4.38
C TRP A 231 -8.02 7.54 -3.94
N GLU A 232 -7.36 6.75 -3.10
CA GLU A 232 -5.98 7.00 -2.68
C GLU A 232 -5.09 5.83 -3.09
N HIS A 233 -3.79 6.06 -3.14
CA HIS A 233 -2.81 5.04 -3.47
C HIS A 233 -1.43 5.32 -2.88
N VAL A 234 -0.70 4.25 -2.60
CA VAL A 234 0.72 4.30 -2.29
C VAL A 234 1.48 3.52 -3.34
N ILE A 235 2.63 4.02 -3.77
CA ILE A 235 3.56 3.24 -4.60
C ILE A 235 4.75 2.84 -3.73
N VAL A 236 4.99 1.54 -3.68
CA VAL A 236 6.20 0.95 -3.10
C VAL A 236 7.18 0.70 -4.24
N TRP A 237 8.36 1.30 -4.15
CA TRP A 237 9.42 1.17 -5.15
C TRP A 237 10.45 0.19 -4.62
N ILE A 238 10.62 -0.95 -5.29
CA ILE A 238 11.62 -1.96 -4.94
C ILE A 238 12.66 -2.11 -6.05
N ASP A 239 13.84 -2.59 -5.71
CA ASP A 239 14.93 -2.78 -6.66
C ASP A 239 14.59 -3.80 -7.77
N ASN A 240 14.30 -5.05 -7.42
CA ASN A 240 13.97 -6.10 -8.38
C ASN A 240 13.03 -7.14 -7.76
N PRO A 241 11.83 -7.40 -8.31
CA PRO A 241 10.90 -8.36 -7.74
C PRO A 241 11.35 -9.83 -7.88
N ASP A 242 12.33 -10.11 -8.74
CA ASP A 242 12.78 -11.47 -9.09
C ASP A 242 13.97 -11.96 -8.24
N ILE A 243 14.38 -11.21 -7.22
CA ILE A 243 15.37 -11.66 -6.24
C ILE A 243 14.68 -12.10 -4.95
N GLU A 244 15.36 -12.92 -4.16
CA GLU A 244 14.79 -13.52 -2.94
C GLU A 244 14.32 -12.46 -1.92
N ASN A 245 15.11 -11.40 -1.75
CA ASN A 245 14.88 -10.32 -0.79
C ASN A 245 15.00 -8.94 -1.45
N PRO A 246 13.98 -8.52 -2.22
CA PRO A 246 13.96 -7.19 -2.81
C PRO A 246 14.05 -6.10 -1.72
N LYS A 247 14.71 -4.99 -2.03
CA LYS A 247 14.84 -3.86 -1.11
C LYS A 247 13.81 -2.80 -1.44
N ILE A 248 13.11 -2.30 -0.42
CA ILE A 248 12.29 -1.09 -0.58
C ILE A 248 13.23 0.11 -0.70
N LEU A 249 13.22 0.73 -1.88
CA LEU A 249 14.04 1.90 -2.20
C LEU A 249 13.31 3.20 -1.86
N ALA A 250 11.99 3.24 -2.03
CA ALA A 250 11.17 4.42 -1.76
C ALA A 250 9.70 4.05 -1.50
N VAL A 251 8.97 4.99 -0.88
CA VAL A 251 7.51 4.93 -0.76
C VAL A 251 6.92 6.30 -1.11
N THR A 252 5.82 6.32 -1.86
CA THR A 252 5.19 7.56 -2.31
C THR A 252 3.66 7.49 -2.15
N PRO A 253 3.14 7.76 -0.94
CA PRO A 253 1.71 7.88 -0.68
C PRO A 253 1.12 9.10 -1.42
N SER A 254 -0.11 8.97 -1.92
CA SER A 254 -0.86 10.06 -2.56
C SER A 254 -1.28 11.10 -1.54
N ALA A 255 -1.15 12.37 -1.92
CA ALA A 255 -1.63 13.49 -1.11
C ALA A 255 -2.26 14.53 -2.03
N HIS A 256 -3.58 14.45 -2.20
CA HIS A 256 -4.35 15.28 -3.13
C HIS A 256 -3.78 15.21 -4.56
N SER A 257 -3.27 16.33 -5.08
CA SER A 257 -2.63 16.43 -6.38
C SER A 257 -1.17 15.96 -6.38
N GLY A 258 -0.56 15.64 -5.24
CA GLY A 258 0.86 15.34 -5.10
C GLY A 258 1.16 14.00 -4.43
N TYR A 259 2.39 13.87 -3.92
CA TYR A 259 2.90 12.67 -3.26
C TYR A 259 3.82 13.01 -2.08
N SER A 260 3.63 12.33 -0.95
CA SER A 260 4.46 12.45 0.26
C SER A 260 5.68 11.52 0.18
N LYS A 261 6.60 11.80 -0.75
CA LYS A 261 7.71 10.92 -1.12
C LYS A 261 8.72 10.70 0.02
N GLN A 262 9.19 9.47 0.19
CA GLN A 262 10.30 9.13 1.10
C GLN A 262 11.32 8.22 0.40
N VAL A 263 12.61 8.61 0.47
CA VAL A 263 13.75 7.88 -0.10
C VAL A 263 14.93 7.88 0.88
N PRO A 264 15.26 6.75 1.51
CA PRO A 264 14.41 5.56 1.69
C PRO A 264 13.20 5.88 2.60
N PRO A 265 12.22 4.97 2.72
CA PRO A 265 11.19 5.08 3.76
C PRO A 265 11.82 5.18 5.16
N LYS A 266 11.18 5.92 6.07
CA LYS A 266 11.61 5.94 7.47
C LYS A 266 11.49 4.53 8.07
N ALA A 267 12.49 4.10 8.84
CA ALA A 267 12.57 2.74 9.37
C ALA A 267 11.37 2.38 10.26
N ASP A 268 10.87 3.33 11.07
CA ASP A 268 9.69 3.14 11.92
C ASP A 268 8.38 3.11 11.14
N CYS A 269 8.38 3.51 9.86
CA CYS A 269 7.26 3.40 8.93
C CYS A 269 7.25 2.09 8.13
N VAL A 270 8.15 1.14 8.42
CA VAL A 270 8.21 -0.16 7.75
C VAL A 270 8.19 -1.27 8.79
N ASP A 271 7.28 -2.22 8.61
CA ASP A 271 7.17 -3.43 9.43
C ASP A 271 7.45 -4.66 8.55
N GLY A 272 8.63 -5.24 8.70
CA GLY A 272 9.13 -6.27 7.78
C GLY A 272 9.25 -5.75 6.34
N THR A 273 8.39 -6.26 5.44
CA THR A 273 8.27 -5.81 4.04
C THR A 273 7.05 -4.92 3.79
N SER A 274 6.27 -4.61 4.83
CA SER A 274 5.07 -3.80 4.72
C SER A 274 5.35 -2.36 5.11
N VAL A 275 5.21 -1.44 4.16
CA VAL A 275 5.15 -0.02 4.48
C VAL A 275 3.85 0.29 5.23
N LYS A 276 3.91 1.19 6.20
CA LYS A 276 2.76 1.65 6.97
C LYS A 276 2.35 3.03 6.49
N VAL A 277 1.13 3.14 6.00
CA VAL A 277 0.52 4.41 5.60
C VAL A 277 -0.69 4.71 6.48
N LYS A 278 -0.98 5.98 6.67
CA LYS A 278 -2.21 6.44 7.32
C LYS A 278 -3.10 7.17 6.33
N TYR A 279 -4.40 7.04 6.50
CA TYR A 279 -5.42 7.84 5.82
C TYR A 279 -6.01 8.83 6.82
N GLU A 280 -5.79 10.12 6.57
CA GLU A 280 -6.22 11.17 7.48
C GLU A 280 -6.69 12.42 6.72
N SER A 281 -7.72 13.06 7.27
CA SER A 281 -8.03 14.47 7.02
C SER A 281 -7.60 15.29 8.23
N LYS A 282 -6.94 16.42 7.96
CA LYS A 282 -6.65 17.48 8.93
C LYS A 282 -7.37 18.73 8.50
N TRP A 283 -8.29 19.23 9.33
CA TRP A 283 -9.06 20.43 9.03
C TRP A 283 -8.16 21.59 8.58
N PRO A 284 -8.47 22.30 7.48
CA PRO A 284 -9.69 22.23 6.67
C PRO A 284 -9.60 21.34 5.42
N VAL A 285 -8.59 20.46 5.35
CA VAL A 285 -8.23 19.72 4.14
C VAL A 285 -8.91 18.35 4.12
N ASN A 286 -9.29 17.91 2.92
CA ASN A 286 -9.76 16.56 2.60
C ASN A 286 -8.76 15.47 3.03
N HIS A 287 -9.13 14.20 2.88
CA HIS A 287 -8.22 13.11 3.23
C HIS A 287 -7.04 13.02 2.25
N ALA A 288 -5.95 12.42 2.74
CA ALA A 288 -4.75 12.07 2.00
C ALA A 288 -4.07 10.88 2.68
N LEU A 289 -3.14 10.24 1.97
CA LEU A 289 -2.21 9.31 2.57
C LEU A 289 -0.91 9.99 2.98
N ASP A 290 -0.32 9.49 4.07
CA ASP A 290 1.05 9.77 4.45
C ASP A 290 1.67 8.52 5.08
N SER A 291 3.00 8.48 5.21
CA SER A 291 3.65 7.40 5.96
C SER A 291 3.41 7.58 7.45
N THR A 292 3.35 6.48 8.21
CA THR A 292 3.10 6.51 9.66
C THR A 292 3.92 5.46 10.40
N SER A 293 4.24 5.71 11.67
CA SER A 293 4.80 4.71 12.56
C SER A 293 3.74 3.80 13.20
N GLU A 294 2.46 4.16 13.09
CA GLU A 294 1.34 3.39 13.64
C GLU A 294 1.01 2.17 12.77
N GLY A 295 0.74 1.03 13.41
CA GLY A 295 0.27 -0.17 12.71
C GLY A 295 -1.11 0.04 12.10
N GLY A 296 -1.37 -0.65 11.00
CA GLY A 296 -2.65 -0.61 10.28
C GLY A 296 -3.14 -1.99 9.87
N ASP A 297 -4.29 -2.02 9.20
CA ASP A 297 -4.90 -3.26 8.75
C ASP A 297 -4.39 -3.66 7.36
N PHE A 298 -4.38 -4.96 7.09
CA PHE A 298 -4.30 -5.50 5.72
C PHE A 298 -5.70 -5.71 5.14
N GLN A 299 -5.78 -5.67 3.81
CA GLN A 299 -6.99 -6.01 3.05
C GLN A 299 -6.65 -7.11 2.03
N ASP A 300 -7.67 -7.81 1.55
CA ASP A 300 -7.50 -8.73 0.43
C ASP A 300 -7.04 -7.93 -0.80
N LEU A 301 -5.93 -8.37 -1.38
CA LEU A 301 -5.32 -7.75 -2.55
C LEU A 301 -5.87 -8.40 -3.82
N ILE A 302 -6.28 -7.57 -4.78
CA ILE A 302 -6.54 -8.02 -6.14
C ILE A 302 -5.71 -7.21 -7.13
N MET A 303 -4.86 -7.89 -7.90
CA MET A 303 -4.03 -7.23 -8.92
C MET A 303 -4.87 -6.90 -10.16
N TRP A 304 -4.48 -5.88 -10.92
CA TRP A 304 -5.16 -5.44 -12.14
C TRP A 304 -5.39 -6.58 -13.13
N ASP A 305 -4.37 -7.41 -13.33
CA ASP A 305 -4.43 -8.54 -14.27
C ASP A 305 -5.26 -9.72 -13.72
N GLN A 306 -5.57 -9.72 -12.43
CA GLN A 306 -6.42 -10.72 -11.75
C GLN A 306 -7.90 -10.30 -11.68
N LEU A 307 -8.23 -9.03 -11.98
CA LEU A 307 -9.61 -8.58 -12.08
C LEU A 307 -10.35 -9.29 -13.22
N SER A 308 -11.67 -9.41 -13.11
CA SER A 308 -12.49 -9.81 -14.25
C SER A 308 -12.42 -8.75 -15.35
N GLU A 309 -12.69 -9.17 -16.60
CA GLU A 309 -12.74 -8.25 -17.73
C GLU A 309 -13.77 -7.14 -17.52
N ASN A 310 -14.96 -7.47 -16.99
CA ASN A 310 -15.98 -6.48 -16.66
C ASN A 310 -15.53 -5.51 -15.56
N ALA A 311 -14.78 -5.98 -14.56
CA ALA A 311 -14.24 -5.10 -13.53
C ALA A 311 -13.18 -4.14 -14.08
N ARG A 312 -12.30 -4.59 -15.00
CA ARG A 312 -11.36 -3.69 -15.69
C ARG A 312 -12.10 -2.67 -16.56
N ARG A 313 -13.10 -3.10 -17.33
CA ARG A 313 -13.97 -2.21 -18.12
C ARG A 313 -14.63 -1.15 -17.26
N ALA A 314 -15.17 -1.54 -16.11
CA ALA A 314 -15.76 -0.62 -15.14
C ALA A 314 -14.72 0.39 -14.61
N MET A 315 -13.56 -0.10 -14.15
CA MET A 315 -12.50 0.76 -13.61
C MET A 315 -11.90 1.74 -14.63
N ASN A 316 -11.93 1.39 -15.92
CA ASN A 316 -11.55 2.25 -17.01
C ASN A 316 -12.66 3.22 -17.44
N GLY A 317 -13.93 2.79 -17.39
CA GLY A 317 -15.05 3.49 -18.05
C GLY A 317 -15.91 4.36 -17.14
N VAL A 318 -16.05 4.06 -15.84
CA VAL A 318 -16.96 4.83 -14.98
C VAL A 318 -16.35 6.14 -14.48
N GLY A 319 -17.17 7.18 -14.40
CA GLY A 319 -16.80 8.46 -13.80
C GLY A 319 -17.00 8.47 -12.29
N TRP A 320 -15.92 8.65 -11.52
CA TRP A 320 -15.94 8.69 -10.04
C TRP A 320 -16.13 10.11 -9.46
N GLY A 321 -16.71 11.02 -10.24
CA GLY A 321 -16.90 12.42 -9.84
C GLY A 321 -15.58 13.16 -9.66
N LYS A 322 -15.23 13.51 -8.41
CA LYS A 322 -13.97 14.20 -8.08
C LYS A 322 -12.79 13.25 -7.83
N ALA A 323 -13.07 11.99 -7.56
CA ALA A 323 -12.05 10.95 -7.41
C ALA A 323 -11.67 10.37 -8.79
N ASN A 324 -10.51 9.71 -8.88
CA ASN A 324 -10.04 9.07 -10.11
C ASN A 324 -9.32 7.76 -9.78
N THR A 325 -9.66 6.65 -10.46
CA THR A 325 -8.95 5.37 -10.31
C THR A 325 -7.48 5.53 -10.74
N PRO A 326 -6.49 5.43 -9.82
CA PRO A 326 -5.11 5.81 -10.14
C PRO A 326 -4.35 4.72 -10.92
N PHE A 327 -4.86 3.50 -10.92
CA PHE A 327 -4.23 2.31 -11.53
C PHE A 327 -4.97 1.82 -12.79
N ASN A 328 -5.97 2.54 -13.28
CA ASN A 328 -6.61 2.21 -14.55
C ASN A 328 -5.67 2.51 -15.74
N ASP A 329 -6.03 2.07 -16.95
CA ASP A 329 -5.11 2.13 -18.10
C ASP A 329 -4.68 3.55 -18.47
N GLY A 330 -5.58 4.53 -18.33
CA GLY A 330 -5.29 5.94 -18.63
C GLY A 330 -4.43 6.64 -17.59
N ASN A 331 -4.52 6.24 -16.31
CA ASN A 331 -3.89 6.96 -15.20
C ASN A 331 -2.62 6.29 -14.69
N PHE A 332 -2.44 4.97 -14.86
CA PHE A 332 -1.38 4.22 -14.20
C PHE A 332 0.02 4.77 -14.49
N LEU A 333 0.44 4.81 -15.76
CA LEU A 333 1.77 5.30 -16.14
C LEU A 333 1.97 6.79 -15.80
N PRO A 334 1.03 7.71 -16.12
CA PRO A 334 1.16 9.11 -15.70
C PRO A 334 1.29 9.31 -14.18
N LYS A 335 0.58 8.50 -13.39
CA LYS A 335 0.67 8.55 -11.93
C LYS A 335 2.02 8.07 -11.43
N LEU A 336 2.60 7.01 -12.02
CA LEU A 336 3.94 6.53 -11.70
C LEU A 336 5.01 7.59 -12.04
N ASP A 337 4.93 8.21 -13.21
CA ASP A 337 5.89 9.24 -13.62
C ASP A 337 5.85 10.45 -12.67
N LYS A 338 4.65 10.92 -12.30
CA LYS A 338 4.48 11.98 -11.30
C LYS A 338 5.00 11.60 -9.91
N ALA A 339 4.82 10.33 -9.53
CA ALA A 339 5.24 9.81 -8.24
C ALA A 339 6.74 9.54 -8.14
N TRP A 340 7.44 9.43 -9.28
CA TRP A 340 8.85 9.06 -9.33
C TRP A 340 9.69 9.81 -8.28
N PRO A 341 10.37 9.09 -7.37
CA PRO A 341 10.97 9.72 -6.20
C PRO A 341 12.48 9.99 -6.30
N PHE A 342 13.11 9.58 -7.40
CA PHE A 342 14.56 9.71 -7.64
C PHE A 342 14.88 10.81 -8.65
#